data_AF-A0A7Y8M0R1-F1
#
_entry.id   AF-A0A7Y8M0R1-F1
#
_cell.length_a   1.000
_cell.length_b   1.000
_cell.length_c   1.000
_cell.angle_alpha   90.00
_cell.angle_beta   90.00
_cell.angle_gamma   90.00
#
_symmetry.space_group_name_H-M   'P 1'
#
loop_
_entity.id
_entity.type
_entity.pdbx_description
1 polymer ?
#
loop_
_entity_poly.entity_id
_entity_poly.type
_entity_poly.pdbx_seq_one_letter_code
_entity_poly.pdbx_strand_id
1 'polypeptide(L)'
;MLEPLRKLLLAGLGTVDLTEEKLKAVFDDLVARGEVGEKEARELISGWAKKAGEQKTKIQQQVEEAVHRTLERIGVPHRSDLERLEARIADLERRVPRAPDAG
;
A
#
# COMPACT_ATOMS: atom_id res chain seq x y z
N MET A 1 28.71 -1.69 -4.49
CA MET A 1 29.07 -3.08 -4.83
C MET A 1 27.88 -3.91 -5.31
N LEU A 2 26.64 -3.75 -4.78
CA LEU A 2 25.44 -4.49 -5.24
C LEU A 2 24.71 -3.90 -6.47
N GLU A 3 25.01 -2.64 -6.84
CA GLU A 3 24.44 -1.98 -8.02
C GLU A 3 24.62 -2.74 -9.35
N PRO A 4 25.81 -3.28 -9.69
CA PRO A 4 25.99 -4.03 -10.93
C PRO A 4 25.20 -5.34 -10.94
N LEU A 5 25.07 -6.03 -9.79
CA LEU A 5 24.25 -7.24 -9.66
C LEU A 5 22.76 -6.93 -9.88
N ARG A 6 22.27 -5.83 -9.32
CA ARG A 6 20.89 -5.36 -9.55
C ARG A 6 20.63 -5.06 -11.02
N LYS A 7 21.57 -4.39 -11.70
CA LYS A 7 21.44 -4.09 -13.13
C LYS A 7 21.47 -5.35 -13.99
N LEU A 8 22.28 -6.34 -13.65
CA LEU A 8 22.30 -7.65 -14.30
C LEU A 8 20.99 -8.42 -14.09
N LEU A 9 20.47 -8.42 -12.86
CA LEU A 9 19.16 -9.00 -12.55
C LEU A 9 18.04 -8.38 -13.38
N LEU A 10 17.99 -7.04 -13.42
CA LEU A 10 17.00 -6.27 -14.17
C LEU A 10 17.13 -6.49 -15.69
N ALA A 11 18.35 -6.68 -16.18
CA ALA A 11 18.61 -7.00 -17.59
C ALA A 11 18.18 -8.43 -17.97
N GLY A 12 18.35 -9.41 -17.07
CA GLY A 12 17.95 -10.80 -17.29
C GLY A 12 16.46 -11.09 -17.10
N LEU A 13 15.77 -10.33 -16.23
CA LEU A 13 14.36 -10.53 -15.91
C LEU A 13 13.39 -9.71 -16.78
N GLY A 14 13.91 -8.72 -17.51
CA GLY A 14 13.12 -7.69 -18.19
C GLY A 14 12.53 -6.67 -17.21
N THR A 15 11.97 -5.58 -17.73
CA THR A 15 11.50 -4.44 -16.93
C THR A 15 10.09 -4.60 -16.35
N VAL A 16 9.36 -5.66 -16.71
CA VAL A 16 7.89 -5.69 -16.58
C VAL A 16 7.37 -6.63 -15.49
N ASP A 17 8.09 -7.68 -15.11
CA ASP A 17 7.62 -8.65 -14.10
C ASP A 17 8.77 -9.18 -13.22
N LEU A 18 9.04 -8.49 -12.11
CA LEU A 18 9.84 -9.02 -11.00
C LEU A 18 8.90 -9.74 -10.02
N THR A 19 8.82 -11.06 -10.12
CA THR A 19 8.08 -11.92 -9.18
C THR A 19 9.02 -12.63 -8.22
N GLU A 20 8.48 -13.12 -7.10
CA GLU A 20 9.24 -13.87 -6.09
C GLU A 20 9.91 -15.13 -6.70
N GLU A 21 9.21 -15.82 -7.60
CA GLU A 21 9.76 -16.97 -8.36
C GLU A 21 10.93 -16.59 -9.25
N LYS A 22 10.84 -15.45 -9.96
CA LYS A 22 11.91 -14.96 -10.83
C LYS A 22 13.14 -14.53 -10.04
N LEU A 23 12.94 -13.88 -8.90
CA LEU A 23 14.04 -13.56 -7.99
C LEU A 23 14.72 -14.82 -7.48
N LYS A 24 13.92 -15.80 -7.03
CA LYS A 24 14.44 -17.09 -6.57
C LYS A 24 15.28 -17.78 -7.64
N ALA A 25 14.82 -17.82 -8.89
CA ALA A 25 15.55 -18.40 -10.00
C ALA A 25 16.92 -17.73 -10.24
N VAL A 26 17.02 -16.40 -10.11
CA VAL A 26 18.31 -15.71 -10.28
C VAL A 26 19.25 -15.99 -9.11
N PHE A 27 18.73 -16.03 -7.89
CA PHE A 27 19.54 -16.40 -6.73
C PHE A 27 20.03 -17.85 -6.80
N ASP A 28 19.20 -18.77 -7.28
CA ASP A 28 19.58 -20.17 -7.49
C ASP A 28 20.68 -20.30 -8.58
N ASP A 29 20.61 -19.51 -9.66
CA ASP A 29 21.66 -19.45 -10.69
C ASP A 29 22.99 -18.90 -10.14
N LEU A 30 22.93 -17.86 -9.29
CA LEU A 30 24.11 -17.30 -8.61
C LEU A 30 24.77 -18.30 -7.64
N VAL A 31 23.96 -19.11 -6.95
CA VAL A 31 24.46 -20.20 -6.08
C VAL A 31 25.08 -21.31 -6.92
N ALA A 32 24.46 -21.70 -8.03
CA ALA A 32 24.98 -22.73 -8.93
C ALA A 32 26.33 -22.33 -9.56
N ARG A 33 26.55 -21.03 -9.82
CA ARG A 33 27.82 -20.48 -10.30
C ARG A 33 28.87 -20.31 -9.19
N GLY A 34 28.50 -20.50 -7.93
CA GLY A 34 29.36 -20.28 -6.78
C GLY A 34 29.64 -18.80 -6.46
N GLU A 35 28.87 -17.87 -7.04
CA GLU A 35 29.03 -16.43 -6.83
C GLU A 35 28.39 -15.97 -5.51
N VAL A 36 27.40 -16.71 -5.01
CA VAL A 36 26.69 -16.43 -3.76
C VAL A 36 26.53 -17.73 -2.97
N GLY A 37 26.70 -17.69 -1.65
CA GLY A 37 26.43 -18.85 -0.80
C GLY A 37 24.93 -19.10 -0.63
N GLU A 38 24.51 -20.36 -0.49
CA GLU A 38 23.09 -20.72 -0.36
C GLU A 38 22.38 -20.00 0.81
N LYS A 39 23.11 -19.81 1.92
CA LYS A 39 22.62 -19.05 3.07
C LYS A 39 22.40 -17.57 2.75
N GLU A 40 23.34 -16.97 2.03
CA GLU A 40 23.31 -15.56 1.66
C GLU A 40 22.19 -15.28 0.64
N ALA A 41 21.98 -16.18 -0.32
CA ALA A 41 20.84 -16.14 -1.24
C ALA A 41 19.48 -16.13 -0.52
N ARG A 42 19.30 -17.01 0.49
CA ARG A 42 18.07 -17.07 1.29
C ARG A 42 17.83 -15.79 2.11
N GLU A 43 18.89 -15.20 2.66
CA GLU A 43 18.81 -13.91 3.37
C GLU A 43 18.43 -12.76 2.43
N LEU A 44 18.94 -12.77 1.20
CA LEU A 44 18.61 -11.75 0.18
C LEU A 44 17.15 -11.84 -0.27
N ILE A 45 16.62 -13.05 -0.53
CA ILE A 45 15.21 -13.25 -0.90
C ILE A 45 14.28 -12.77 0.21
N SER A 46 14.52 -13.22 1.45
CA SER A 46 13.69 -12.84 2.59
C SER A 46 13.74 -11.34 2.90
N GLY A 47 14.93 -10.73 2.81
CA GLY A 47 15.11 -9.29 2.96
C GLY A 47 14.41 -8.48 1.87
N TRP A 48 14.40 -8.96 0.62
CA TRP A 48 13.72 -8.31 -0.49
C TRP A 48 12.20 -8.41 -0.35
N ALA A 49 11.66 -9.59 -0.04
CA ALA A 49 10.24 -9.79 0.19
C ALA A 49 9.70 -8.89 1.31
N LYS A 50 10.45 -8.78 2.42
CA LYS A 50 10.11 -7.88 3.53
C LYS A 50 10.08 -6.40 3.09
N LYS A 51 11.11 -5.93 2.39
CA LYS A 51 11.17 -4.56 1.89
C LYS A 51 10.08 -4.25 0.87
N ALA A 52 9.79 -5.20 -0.02
CA ALA A 52 8.71 -5.08 -1.00
C ALA A 52 7.34 -4.95 -0.30
N GLY A 53 7.09 -5.75 0.74
CA GLY A 53 5.90 -5.64 1.58
C GLY A 53 5.77 -4.26 2.24
N GLU A 54 6.83 -3.79 2.91
CA GLU A 54 6.86 -2.47 3.55
C GLU A 54 6.65 -1.32 2.55
N GLN A 55 7.27 -1.40 1.36
CA GLN A 55 7.09 -0.40 0.30
C GLN A 55 5.67 -0.42 -0.26
N LYS A 56 5.06 -1.60 -0.44
CA LYS A 56 3.67 -1.73 -0.90
C LYS A 56 2.70 -1.02 0.04
N THR A 57 2.84 -1.22 1.36
CA THR A 57 1.99 -0.55 2.36
C THR A 57 2.17 0.97 2.32
N LYS A 58 3.40 1.48 2.23
CA LYS A 58 3.64 2.92 2.12
C LYS A 58 3.03 3.52 0.86
N ILE A 59 3.18 2.86 -0.28
CA ILE A 59 2.57 3.30 -1.55
C ILE A 59 1.05 3.29 -1.43
N GLN A 60 0.46 2.26 -0.84
CA GLN A 60 -0.98 2.18 -0.63
C GLN A 60 -1.49 3.35 0.22
N GLN A 61 -0.81 3.67 1.32
CA GLN A 61 -1.15 4.83 2.16
C GLN A 61 -1.03 6.15 1.41
N GLN A 62 0.04 6.33 0.62
CA GLN A 62 0.24 7.55 -0.17
C GLN A 62 -0.87 7.73 -1.23
N VAL A 63 -1.27 6.64 -1.88
CA VAL A 63 -2.37 6.65 -2.84
C VAL A 63 -3.69 6.96 -2.14
N GLU A 64 -3.96 6.34 -1.01
CA GLU A 64 -5.17 6.59 -0.21
C GLU A 64 -5.25 8.07 0.22
N GLU A 65 -4.17 8.63 0.75
CA GLU A 65 -4.10 10.06 1.10
C GLU A 65 -4.26 10.98 -0.11
N ALA A 66 -3.69 10.63 -1.27
CA ALA A 66 -3.81 11.42 -2.48
C ALA A 66 -5.26 11.44 -2.99
N VAL A 67 -5.93 10.28 -2.97
CA VAL A 67 -7.35 10.16 -3.32
C VAL A 67 -8.20 10.95 -2.32
N HIS A 68 -7.95 10.80 -1.01
CA HIS A 68 -8.68 11.51 0.03
C HIS A 68 -8.59 13.03 -0.15
N ARG A 69 -7.38 13.58 -0.29
CA ARG A 69 -7.16 15.02 -0.55
C ARG A 69 -7.83 15.51 -1.82
N THR A 70 -7.90 14.67 -2.85
CA THR A 70 -8.57 15.01 -4.11
C THR A 70 -10.08 15.11 -3.91
N LEU A 71 -10.68 14.14 -3.21
CA LEU A 71 -12.11 14.12 -2.89
C LEU A 71 -12.52 15.32 -2.04
N GLU A 72 -11.72 15.67 -1.03
CA GLU A 72 -11.93 16.87 -0.21
C GLU A 72 -11.92 18.15 -1.06
N ARG A 73 -10.96 18.28 -1.99
CA ARG A 73 -10.84 19.45 -2.88
C ARG A 73 -12.04 19.66 -3.79
N ILE A 74 -12.70 18.59 -4.22
CA ILE A 74 -13.89 18.66 -5.08
C ILE A 74 -15.20 18.69 -4.27
N GLY A 75 -15.10 18.80 -2.94
CA GLY A 75 -16.25 18.96 -2.06
C GLY A 75 -17.03 17.67 -1.79
N VAL A 76 -16.43 16.49 -2.01
CA VAL A 76 -17.06 15.21 -1.66
C VAL A 76 -16.80 14.93 -0.18
N PRO A 77 -17.85 14.97 0.68
CA PRO A 77 -17.70 14.71 2.11
C PRO A 77 -17.42 13.22 2.37
N HIS A 78 -16.71 12.92 3.46
CA HIS A 78 -16.49 11.54 3.87
C HIS A 78 -17.75 10.97 4.52
N ARG A 79 -17.91 9.63 4.51
CA ARG A 79 -19.03 8.96 5.17
C ARG A 79 -19.13 9.33 6.66
N SER A 80 -17.99 9.44 7.34
CA SER A 80 -17.93 9.86 8.75
C SER A 80 -18.45 11.28 8.99
N ASP A 81 -18.35 12.17 7.99
CA ASP A 81 -18.94 13.50 8.10
C ASP A 81 -20.47 13.44 8.05
N LEU A 82 -21.03 12.57 7.21
CA LEU A 82 -22.47 12.30 7.20
C LEU A 82 -22.94 11.69 8.52
N GLU A 83 -22.26 10.66 9.02
CA GLU A 83 -22.61 10.02 10.30
C GLU A 83 -22.54 11.03 11.47
N ARG A 84 -21.55 11.93 11.46
CA ARG A 84 -21.45 13.02 12.44
C ARG A 84 -22.61 14.02 12.30
N LEU A 85 -23.04 14.32 11.08
CA LEU A 85 -24.19 15.19 10.82
C LEU A 85 -25.49 14.52 11.28
N GLU A 86 -25.70 13.24 10.97
CA GLU A 86 -26.86 12.46 11.41
C GLU A 86 -26.97 12.44 12.94
N ALA A 87 -25.86 12.17 13.64
CA ALA A 87 -25.85 12.19 15.10
C ALA A 87 -26.19 13.57 15.68
N ARG A 88 -25.69 14.65 15.06
CA ARG A 88 -26.02 16.02 15.47
C ARG A 88 -27.48 16.36 15.20
N ILE A 89 -28.04 15.92 14.07
CA ILE A 89 -29.46 16.11 13.75
C ILE A 89 -30.32 15.40 14.79
N ALA A 90 -30.01 14.13 15.10
CA ALA A 90 -30.75 13.38 16.12
C ALA A 90 -30.69 14.02 17.51
N ASP A 91 -29.55 14.61 17.92
CA ASP A 91 -29.46 15.38 19.17
C ASP A 91 -30.36 16.62 19.15
N LEU A 92 -30.32 17.38 18.05
CA LEU A 92 -31.14 18.57 17.88
C LEU A 92 -32.64 18.24 17.87
N GLU A 93 -33.04 17.18 17.19
CA GLU A 93 -34.43 16.68 17.16
C GLU A 93 -34.93 16.30 18.55
N ARG A 94 -34.07 15.76 19.42
CA ARG A 94 -34.43 15.46 20.82
C ARG A 94 -34.60 16.72 21.67
N ARG A 95 -33.90 17.79 21.33
CA ARG A 95 -33.85 19.04 22.10
C ARG A 95 -34.89 20.05 21.66
N VAL A 96 -35.41 19.93 20.44
CA VAL A 96 -36.54 20.74 19.97
C VAL A 96 -37.84 20.08 20.46
N PRO A 97 -38.62 20.71 21.37
CA PRO A 97 -39.96 20.23 21.66
C PRO A 97 -40.79 20.29 20.37
N ARG A 98 -41.44 19.18 20.02
CA ARG A 98 -42.34 19.10 18.85
C ARG A 98 -43.29 20.30 18.93
N ALA A 99 -43.26 21.18 17.92
CA ALA A 99 -44.25 22.26 17.84
C ALA A 99 -45.64 21.62 17.90
N PRO A 100 -46.60 22.16 18.68
CA PRO A 100 -47.94 21.62 18.71
C PRO A 100 -48.47 21.63 17.27
N ASP A 101 -48.88 20.46 16.79
CA ASP A 101 -49.47 20.28 15.48
C ASP A 101 -50.55 21.35 15.29
N ALA A 102 -50.33 22.28 14.36
CA ALA A 102 -51.32 23.28 14.02
C ALA A 102 -52.46 22.57 13.29
N GLY A 103 -53.50 22.21 14.05
CA GLY A 103 -54.81 21.81 13.55
C GLY A 103 -55.58 22.98 12.95
#